data_AF-R7W2Q1-F1
#
_entry.id   AF-R7W2Q1-F1
#
_cell.length_a   1.000
_cell.length_b   1.000
_cell.length_c   1.000
_cell.angle_alpha   90.00
_cell.angle_beta   90.00
_cell.angle_gamma   90.00
#
_symmetry.space_group_name_H-M   'P 1'
#
loop_
_entity.id
_entity.type
_entity.pdbx_description
1 polymer ?
#
loop_
_entity_poly.entity_id
_entity_poly.type
_entity_poly.pdbx_seq_one_letter_code
_entity_poly.pdbx_strand_id
1 'polypeptide(L)'
;MWVAGATGSATLPRRLLPRAASSQPHSPLPPPRGSQPRRLLPRAILAAASSRRFTTWCPHTAPSRSTRAPHAAAPTAERPRRCNRRNDKVRGYSGEWILGPPCFDIGHTALTMVASHVAAWPAPSPGCPMELPIGSAALRVHLPPAANDPGPPPALLPANPSVPYGLFHDADLFAAFRGLLLHLWTLWELMVVGEPILVVAPSPPQCSEAVAGLVSLVAPILYSVDFRPYFTIHDPDFARLNALAEGEVFPPMVLGVTNLFFLRSLKSVPNVVSVGSPNPNSTRVLPAGGQSPASANGSNGTPVRLKLDKLAISKFSPTGLLNSIKLRREGPLSLMTEHKEALWSTYVPTTKPDTSVLNRLIDAGVSPRIEESMSVVNNEILRRHFLELTTNFLAPFGPYLRTTTPLEGSSPFVDPPLLPPFHADEFVNGLASRGPGKFLSKRMKSNWLDLYRKFLEGPNFMPWFRQRRSAAEQDQLRLWRQARMNVDIEKLMSKMSELERIDSFNVIERYLLKEMEVIFVLMLS
;
A
#
# COMPACT_ATOMS: atom_id res chain seq x y z
N MET A 1 61.61 1.08 -19.82
CA MET A 1 61.44 2.54 -19.96
C MET A 1 61.02 3.08 -18.60
N TRP A 2 62.01 3.32 -17.72
CA TRP A 2 62.56 4.64 -17.36
C TRP A 2 61.54 5.54 -16.62
N VAL A 3 61.56 5.56 -15.28
CA VAL A 3 62.24 6.54 -14.37
C VAL A 3 61.28 7.72 -14.09
N ALA A 4 61.01 8.28 -12.90
CA ALA A 4 61.50 8.29 -11.52
C ALA A 4 60.29 8.65 -10.60
N GLY A 5 60.26 8.58 -9.27
CA GLY A 5 61.28 8.35 -8.26
C GLY A 5 60.80 8.83 -6.87
N ALA A 6 61.17 8.03 -5.87
CA ALA A 6 61.61 8.42 -4.52
C ALA A 6 60.55 8.88 -3.49
N THR A 7 60.56 8.47 -2.20
CA THR A 7 61.50 7.68 -1.36
C THR A 7 60.72 7.35 -0.06
N GLY A 8 60.75 6.13 0.47
CA GLY A 8 61.61 5.68 1.59
C GLY A 8 61.06 6.16 2.95
N SER A 9 60.67 5.32 3.92
CA SER A 9 61.49 4.30 4.58
C SER A 9 60.61 3.35 5.42
N ALA A 10 60.99 2.07 5.46
CA ALA A 10 60.42 1.01 6.26
C ALA A 10 61.40 0.63 7.39
N THR A 11 60.90 0.22 8.56
CA THR A 11 61.48 -0.86 9.39
C THR A 11 60.60 -1.20 10.61
N LEU A 12 60.14 -2.45 10.68
CA LEU A 12 59.77 -3.25 11.87
C LEU A 12 61.00 -4.14 12.22
N PRO A 13 61.04 -5.03 13.25
CA PRO A 13 60.15 -5.30 14.41
C PRO A 13 60.88 -5.56 15.76
N ARG A 14 60.17 -5.76 16.89
CA ARG A 14 60.44 -6.87 17.86
C ARG A 14 59.43 -6.98 19.01
N ARG A 15 59.09 -8.23 19.34
CA ARG A 15 58.27 -8.72 20.48
C ARG A 15 58.93 -8.46 21.84
N LEU A 16 58.13 -8.42 22.92
CA LEU A 16 58.27 -9.19 24.17
C LEU A 16 57.07 -8.92 25.12
N LEU A 17 56.41 -9.99 25.60
CA LEU A 17 55.57 -10.08 26.83
C LEU A 17 56.49 -10.58 27.98
N PRO A 18 56.18 -10.56 29.32
CA PRO A 18 54.85 -10.72 29.96
C PRO A 18 54.60 -10.06 31.37
N ARG A 19 53.41 -10.37 31.94
CA ARG A 19 52.98 -10.38 33.38
C ARG A 19 52.80 -9.04 34.13
N ALA A 20 51.99 -8.88 35.18
CA ALA A 20 50.73 -9.40 35.73
C ALA A 20 50.62 -8.79 37.15
N ALA A 21 49.53 -8.10 37.52
CA ALA A 21 49.14 -7.89 38.92
C ALA A 21 47.67 -7.44 39.04
N SER A 22 46.91 -8.22 39.81
CA SER A 22 45.59 -7.96 40.43
C SER A 22 45.68 -6.81 41.47
N SER A 23 44.65 -6.17 42.04
CA SER A 23 43.29 -6.56 42.45
C SER A 23 42.51 -5.32 42.96
N GLN A 24 41.25 -5.14 42.51
CA GLN A 24 39.97 -4.74 43.16
C GLN A 24 39.89 -3.77 44.39
N PRO A 25 38.70 -3.21 44.76
CA PRO A 25 37.45 -2.94 44.01
C PRO A 25 36.85 -1.53 44.27
N HIS A 26 36.02 -1.00 43.37
CA HIS A 26 35.08 0.08 43.68
C HIS A 26 33.64 -0.37 43.40
N SER A 27 32.78 -0.22 44.41
CA SER A 27 31.35 -0.58 44.40
C SER A 27 30.50 0.33 43.51
N PRO A 28 29.33 -0.14 43.04
CA PRO A 28 28.65 0.39 41.87
C PRO A 28 27.62 1.48 42.20
N LEU A 29 27.52 2.47 41.30
CA LEU A 29 26.43 3.44 41.21
C LEU A 29 25.10 2.76 40.82
N PRO A 30 23.95 3.24 41.29
CA PRO A 30 22.65 2.62 41.04
C PRO A 30 22.19 2.85 39.59
N PRO A 31 21.41 1.92 39.00
CA PRO A 31 20.97 2.03 37.62
C PRO A 31 19.87 3.09 37.47
N PRO A 32 19.82 3.81 36.33
CA PRO A 32 18.71 4.70 36.03
C PRO A 32 17.43 3.89 35.78
N ARG A 33 16.32 4.41 36.32
CA ARG A 33 14.98 3.83 36.20
C ARG A 33 14.61 3.59 34.73
N GLY A 34 14.11 2.38 34.46
CA GLY A 34 13.84 1.87 33.13
C GLY A 34 12.85 2.71 32.32
N SER A 35 13.28 3.12 31.14
CA SER A 35 12.41 3.41 30.02
C SER A 35 11.98 2.09 29.38
N GLN A 36 10.70 1.74 29.51
CA GLN A 36 10.09 0.63 28.76
C GLN A 36 10.37 0.79 27.25
N PRO A 37 10.65 -0.30 26.51
CA PRO A 37 10.70 -0.23 25.06
C PRO A 37 9.27 0.00 24.56
N ARG A 38 8.99 1.21 24.05
CA ARG A 38 7.81 1.47 23.24
C ARG A 38 7.84 0.50 22.04
N ARG A 39 6.96 -0.50 22.05
CA ARG A 39 6.65 -1.31 20.87
C ARG A 39 6.19 -0.35 19.76
N LEU A 40 7.03 -0.13 18.76
CA LEU A 40 6.66 0.55 17.53
C LEU A 40 5.72 -0.37 16.74
N LEU A 41 4.41 -0.17 16.92
CA LEU A 41 3.40 -0.66 16.00
C LEU A 41 3.64 -0.03 14.61
N PRO A 42 3.60 -0.79 13.51
CA PRO A 42 3.63 -0.21 12.16
C PRO A 42 2.46 0.76 11.99
N ARG A 43 2.75 2.00 11.57
CA ARG A 43 1.78 3.08 11.30
C ARG A 43 0.70 2.74 10.26
N ALA A 44 0.77 1.58 9.61
CA ALA A 44 -0.13 1.17 8.53
C ALA A 44 -1.57 0.84 8.99
N ILE A 45 -1.81 0.58 10.28
CA ILE A 45 -3.17 0.21 10.75
C ILE A 45 -4.02 1.43 11.14
N LEU A 46 -3.44 2.63 11.24
CA LEU A 46 -4.18 3.86 11.58
C LEU A 46 -4.48 4.78 10.36
N ALA A 47 -4.03 4.40 9.16
CA ALA A 47 -4.19 5.20 7.95
C ALA A 47 -5.64 5.28 7.44
N ALA A 48 -6.54 4.38 7.87
CA ALA A 48 -7.96 4.44 7.50
C ALA A 48 -8.81 5.33 8.42
N ALA A 49 -8.29 5.78 9.57
CA ALA A 49 -9.06 6.55 10.55
C ALA A 49 -8.41 7.87 11.02
N SER A 50 -7.25 8.27 10.49
CA SER A 50 -6.53 9.46 10.98
C SER A 50 -6.08 10.41 9.86
N SER A 51 -7.03 10.92 9.09
CA SER A 51 -6.85 12.21 8.40
C SER A 51 -7.95 13.16 8.86
N ARG A 52 -7.67 13.87 9.95
CA ARG A 52 -8.29 15.15 10.37
C ARG A 52 -7.70 15.57 11.71
N ARG A 53 -6.63 16.38 11.68
CA ARG A 53 -6.43 17.36 12.75
C ARG A 53 -7.38 18.51 12.45
N PHE A 54 -8.45 18.63 13.25
CA PHE A 54 -9.25 19.83 13.29
C PHE A 54 -8.45 20.89 14.05
N THR A 55 -7.81 21.82 13.32
CA THR A 55 -7.42 23.11 13.89
C THR A 55 -8.66 24.00 13.90
N THR A 56 -9.25 24.19 15.06
CA THR A 56 -10.25 25.23 15.32
C THR A 56 -9.55 26.59 15.29
N TRP A 57 -10.04 27.51 14.45
CA TRP A 57 -9.76 28.93 14.54
C TRP A 57 -11.11 29.64 14.75
N CYS A 58 -11.35 30.11 15.97
CA CYS A 58 -12.40 31.07 16.27
C CYS A 58 -11.79 32.48 16.21
N PRO A 59 -12.44 33.46 15.57
CA PRO A 59 -12.00 34.85 15.66
C PRO A 59 -12.35 35.41 17.04
N HIS A 60 -11.37 36.06 17.68
CA HIS A 60 -11.58 36.84 18.89
C HIS A 60 -12.57 37.99 18.65
N THR A 61 -13.64 38.05 19.44
CA THR A 61 -14.40 39.28 19.71
C THR A 61 -14.28 39.61 21.20
N ALA A 62 -13.64 40.75 21.47
CA ALA A 62 -13.53 41.37 22.79
C ALA A 62 -14.87 42.02 23.21
N PRO A 63 -15.10 42.25 24.52
CA PRO A 63 -16.41 42.64 25.04
C PRO A 63 -16.72 44.14 24.88
N SER A 64 -18.02 44.39 24.81
CA SER A 64 -18.75 45.66 24.67
C SER A 64 -18.43 46.75 25.70
N ARG A 65 -18.43 48.01 25.25
CA ARG A 65 -18.88 49.17 26.05
C ARG A 65 -19.96 49.97 25.30
N SER A 66 -21.01 50.27 26.05
CA SER A 66 -22.24 51.01 25.77
C SER A 66 -22.00 52.46 25.34
N THR A 67 -22.76 52.97 24.34
CA THR A 67 -23.62 54.17 24.49
C THR A 67 -24.62 54.38 23.33
N ARG A 68 -25.91 54.54 23.70
CA ARG A 68 -27.06 55.28 23.12
C ARG A 68 -27.33 55.36 21.59
N ALA A 69 -28.60 55.05 21.26
CA ALA A 69 -29.35 55.25 20.02
C ALA A 69 -29.72 56.75 19.76
N PRO A 70 -30.38 57.17 18.63
CA PRO A 70 -31.73 56.71 18.23
C PRO A 70 -32.05 56.50 16.72
N HIS A 71 -33.07 55.64 16.50
CA HIS A 71 -34.13 55.58 15.47
C HIS A 71 -33.88 55.85 13.97
N ALA A 72 -34.19 54.84 13.12
CA ALA A 72 -35.29 54.90 12.13
C ALA A 72 -35.53 53.54 11.40
N ALA A 73 -36.81 53.15 11.36
CA ALA A 73 -37.55 52.31 10.39
C ALA A 73 -37.04 50.90 9.95
N ALA A 74 -37.83 49.88 10.29
CA ALA A 74 -37.86 48.57 9.63
C ALA A 74 -38.69 48.64 8.32
N PRO A 75 -38.40 47.77 7.32
CA PRO A 75 -39.35 46.68 7.10
C PRO A 75 -38.74 45.32 6.68
N THR A 76 -39.45 44.26 7.07
CA THR A 76 -39.60 42.92 6.45
C THR A 76 -38.35 42.08 6.13
N ALA A 77 -38.12 41.06 6.96
CA ALA A 77 -37.21 39.95 6.71
C ALA A 77 -37.75 39.01 5.62
N GLU A 78 -37.07 38.95 4.46
CA GLU A 78 -37.22 37.86 3.49
C GLU A 78 -36.61 36.57 4.06
N ARG A 79 -37.38 35.48 4.03
CA ARG A 79 -36.93 34.13 4.36
C ARG A 79 -35.81 33.69 3.39
N PRO A 80 -34.73 33.03 3.85
CA PRO A 80 -33.78 32.41 2.94
C PRO A 80 -34.45 31.26 2.19
N ARG A 81 -34.34 31.30 0.86
CA ARG A 81 -34.91 30.34 -0.07
C ARG A 81 -34.45 28.91 0.27
N ARG A 82 -35.41 28.00 0.48
CA ARG A 82 -35.19 26.55 0.50
C ARG A 82 -34.43 26.15 -0.76
N CYS A 83 -33.20 25.67 -0.61
CA CYS A 83 -32.47 25.01 -1.67
C CYS A 83 -33.13 23.64 -1.91
N ASN A 84 -34.11 23.61 -2.81
CA ASN A 84 -34.78 22.38 -3.21
C ASN A 84 -33.87 21.63 -4.20
N ARG A 85 -32.83 20.95 -3.71
CA ARG A 85 -32.05 20.02 -4.54
C ARG A 85 -32.76 18.67 -4.53
N ARG A 86 -33.42 18.39 -5.64
CA ARG A 86 -33.96 17.07 -5.99
C ARG A 86 -32.85 16.02 -5.88
N ASN A 87 -33.25 14.85 -5.43
CA ASN A 87 -32.49 13.60 -5.43
C ASN A 87 -31.96 13.26 -6.83
N ASP A 88 -30.77 13.75 -7.19
CA ASP A 88 -29.96 13.10 -8.22
C ASP A 88 -29.18 11.97 -7.57
N LYS A 89 -29.85 10.81 -7.52
CA LYS A 89 -29.31 9.54 -7.06
C LYS A 89 -28.33 9.03 -8.12
N VAL A 90 -27.11 9.56 -8.13
CA VAL A 90 -25.95 8.91 -8.78
C VAL A 90 -25.57 7.72 -7.89
N ARG A 91 -26.18 6.57 -8.19
CA ARG A 91 -25.85 5.28 -7.59
C ARG A 91 -24.56 4.79 -8.23
N GLY A 92 -23.53 4.60 -7.41
CA GLY A 92 -22.19 4.15 -7.81
C GLY A 92 -21.21 4.05 -6.64
N TYR A 93 -21.52 4.66 -5.50
CA TYR A 93 -20.88 4.35 -4.22
C TYR A 93 -21.97 4.20 -3.16
N SER A 94 -22.20 2.98 -2.67
CA SER A 94 -22.99 2.74 -1.46
C SER A 94 -22.19 3.07 -0.20
N GLY A 95 -21.38 4.15 -0.24
CA GLY A 95 -20.89 4.81 0.95
C GLY A 95 -21.97 5.79 1.37
N GLU A 96 -22.92 5.33 2.21
CA GLU A 96 -23.76 6.27 2.95
C GLU A 96 -22.82 7.24 3.67
N TRP A 97 -22.98 8.54 3.43
CA TRP A 97 -22.19 9.55 4.12
C TRP A 97 -22.58 9.51 5.60
N ILE A 98 -21.83 8.77 6.42
CA ILE A 98 -22.20 8.52 7.82
C ILE A 98 -22.17 9.80 8.65
N LEU A 99 -21.20 10.66 8.37
CA LEU A 99 -20.97 11.89 9.16
C LEU A 99 -21.38 13.18 8.43
N GLY A 100 -21.34 13.18 7.09
CA GLY A 100 -21.54 14.40 6.29
C GLY A 100 -22.89 15.09 6.55
N PRO A 101 -24.02 14.47 6.19
CA PRO A 101 -25.36 15.03 6.40
C PRO A 101 -25.63 15.40 7.87
N PRO A 102 -25.39 14.51 8.87
CA PRO A 102 -25.61 14.89 10.27
C PRO A 102 -24.78 16.10 10.71
N CYS A 103 -23.54 16.26 10.24
CA CYS A 103 -22.75 17.46 10.56
C CYS A 103 -23.33 18.75 9.99
N PHE A 104 -24.02 18.71 8.84
CA PHE A 104 -24.70 19.89 8.30
C PHE A 104 -26.01 20.19 9.04
N ASP A 105 -26.69 19.16 9.53
CA ASP A 105 -27.99 19.30 10.18
C ASP A 105 -27.88 19.71 11.65
N ILE A 106 -26.98 19.06 12.40
CA ILE A 106 -26.84 19.21 13.86
C ILE A 106 -25.44 19.63 14.32
N GLY A 107 -24.54 19.97 13.38
CA GLY A 107 -23.26 20.61 13.67
C GLY A 107 -22.33 19.78 14.56
N HIS A 108 -21.78 20.42 15.59
CA HIS A 108 -20.84 19.79 16.53
C HIS A 108 -21.45 18.60 17.28
N THR A 109 -22.77 18.58 17.48
CA THR A 109 -23.45 17.48 18.16
C THR A 109 -23.30 16.16 17.40
N ALA A 110 -23.31 16.19 16.05
CA ALA A 110 -23.02 15.00 15.24
C ALA A 110 -21.61 14.48 15.48
N LEU A 111 -20.62 15.37 15.61
CA LEU A 111 -19.23 14.98 15.88
C LEU A 111 -19.10 14.33 17.25
N THR A 112 -19.69 14.94 18.29
CA THR A 112 -19.67 14.38 19.64
C THR A 112 -20.35 13.01 19.69
N MET A 113 -21.50 12.86 19.03
CA MET A 113 -22.23 11.60 18.95
C MET A 113 -21.43 10.53 18.21
N VAL A 114 -20.85 10.83 17.05
CA VAL A 114 -20.03 9.85 16.34
C VAL A 114 -18.79 9.47 17.15
N ALA A 115 -18.13 10.44 17.78
CA ALA A 115 -16.98 10.18 18.64
C ALA A 115 -17.33 9.28 19.83
N SER A 116 -18.51 9.47 20.46
CA SER A 116 -18.95 8.61 21.56
C SER A 116 -19.23 7.17 21.12
N HIS A 117 -19.81 6.98 19.92
CA HIS A 117 -20.02 5.65 19.36
C HIS A 117 -18.69 4.96 19.04
N VAL A 118 -17.74 5.67 18.40
CA VAL A 118 -16.41 5.15 18.09
C VAL A 118 -15.64 4.77 19.35
N ALA A 119 -15.73 5.59 20.41
CA ALA A 119 -15.10 5.30 21.69
C ALA A 119 -15.73 4.08 22.40
N ALA A 120 -16.98 3.77 22.10
CA ALA A 120 -17.71 2.62 22.64
C ALA A 120 -17.62 1.37 21.75
N TRP A 121 -16.87 1.41 20.65
CA TRP A 121 -16.67 0.23 19.81
C TRP A 121 -16.01 -0.91 20.58
N PRO A 122 -16.42 -2.17 20.33
CA PRO A 122 -15.78 -3.31 20.95
C PRO A 122 -14.30 -3.37 20.57
N ALA A 123 -13.50 -3.98 21.45
CA ALA A 123 -12.08 -4.19 21.17
C ALA A 123 -11.91 -4.94 19.83
N PRO A 124 -10.95 -4.53 18.97
CA PRO A 124 -10.77 -5.13 17.66
C PRO A 124 -10.44 -6.62 17.79
N SER A 125 -11.21 -7.47 17.11
CA SER A 125 -10.97 -8.91 16.97
C SER A 125 -10.51 -9.24 15.53
N PRO A 126 -9.18 -9.30 15.28
CA PRO A 126 -8.63 -9.64 13.97
C PRO A 126 -9.20 -10.95 13.43
N GLY A 127 -9.54 -10.99 12.14
CA GLY A 127 -10.03 -12.21 11.48
C GLY A 127 -11.49 -12.57 11.78
N CYS A 128 -12.20 -11.80 12.61
CA CYS A 128 -13.62 -12.00 12.89
C CYS A 128 -14.46 -10.86 12.27
N PRO A 129 -15.68 -11.14 11.79
CA PRO A 129 -16.62 -10.08 11.45
C PRO A 129 -17.04 -9.34 12.71
N MET A 130 -17.05 -8.01 12.63
CA MET A 130 -17.43 -7.10 13.71
C MET A 130 -18.50 -6.14 13.21
N GLU A 131 -19.44 -5.80 14.09
CA GLU A 131 -20.39 -4.72 13.86
C GLU A 131 -20.01 -3.52 14.71
N LEU A 132 -19.74 -2.40 14.05
CA LEU A 132 -19.31 -1.15 14.66
C LEU A 132 -20.44 -0.12 14.54
N PRO A 133 -21.24 0.08 15.60
CA PRO A 133 -22.38 1.00 15.57
C PRO A 133 -21.91 2.45 15.41
N ILE A 134 -22.56 3.22 14.56
CA ILE A 134 -22.22 4.64 14.31
C ILE A 134 -23.47 5.44 13.94
N GLY A 135 -23.92 6.29 14.88
CA GLY A 135 -25.18 7.02 14.70
C GLY A 135 -26.36 6.05 14.57
N SER A 136 -27.12 6.16 13.48
CA SER A 136 -28.24 5.26 13.17
C SER A 136 -27.86 4.04 12.31
N ALA A 137 -26.58 3.89 11.98
CA ALA A 137 -26.06 2.81 11.14
C ALA A 137 -25.15 1.88 11.94
N ALA A 138 -24.84 0.70 11.37
CA ALA A 138 -23.80 -0.19 11.88
C ALA A 138 -22.87 -0.58 10.73
N LEU A 139 -21.58 -0.34 10.92
CA LEU A 139 -20.54 -0.76 9.98
C LEU A 139 -20.22 -2.23 10.22
N ARG A 140 -20.51 -3.10 9.25
CA ARG A 140 -20.06 -4.49 9.28
C ARG A 140 -18.66 -4.54 8.68
N VAL A 141 -17.66 -4.80 9.51
CA VAL A 141 -16.26 -4.82 9.10
C VAL A 141 -15.64 -6.18 9.37
N HIS A 142 -14.71 -6.60 8.54
CA HIS A 142 -13.87 -7.76 8.80
C HIS A 142 -12.44 -7.28 8.99
N LEU A 143 -11.94 -7.34 10.22
CA LEU A 143 -10.58 -6.89 10.48
C LEU A 143 -9.58 -7.87 9.85
N PRO A 144 -8.48 -7.39 9.24
CA PRO A 144 -7.41 -8.27 8.76
C PRO A 144 -6.92 -9.19 9.90
N PRO A 145 -6.50 -10.43 9.61
CA PRO A 145 -5.88 -11.30 10.62
C PRO A 145 -4.70 -10.60 11.28
N ALA A 146 -4.43 -10.93 12.55
CA ALA A 146 -3.28 -10.37 13.25
C ALA A 146 -1.99 -10.74 12.50
N ALA A 147 -0.99 -9.85 12.47
CA ALA A 147 0.27 -10.09 11.75
C ALA A 147 1.05 -11.34 12.22
N ASN A 148 0.66 -11.90 13.37
CA ASN A 148 1.21 -13.12 13.97
C ASN A 148 0.35 -14.37 13.73
N ASP A 149 -0.74 -14.27 12.97
CA ASP A 149 -1.54 -15.44 12.61
C ASP A 149 -1.06 -15.94 11.24
N PRO A 150 -0.34 -17.08 11.18
CA PRO A 150 0.14 -17.66 9.94
C PRO A 150 -1.04 -18.26 9.20
N GLY A 151 -1.88 -17.40 8.62
CA GLY A 151 -2.81 -17.82 7.58
C GLY A 151 -2.04 -18.58 6.50
N PRO A 152 -2.63 -19.63 5.89
CA PRO A 152 -1.87 -20.53 5.04
C PRO A 152 -1.15 -19.79 3.90
N PRO A 153 -0.03 -20.34 3.39
CA PRO A 153 0.68 -19.76 2.25
C PRO A 153 -0.31 -19.46 1.11
N PRO A 154 -0.18 -18.32 0.41
CA PRO A 154 -1.09 -17.96 -0.69
C PRO A 154 -1.24 -19.06 -1.75
N ALA A 155 -0.25 -19.95 -1.86
CA ALA A 155 -0.24 -21.08 -2.79
C ALA A 155 -1.09 -22.30 -2.38
N LEU A 156 -1.67 -22.33 -1.16
CA LEU A 156 -2.36 -23.51 -0.61
C LEU A 156 -3.82 -23.26 -0.20
N LEU A 157 -4.43 -22.13 -0.55
CA LEU A 157 -5.83 -21.85 -0.21
C LEU A 157 -6.77 -22.02 -1.42
N PRO A 158 -7.95 -22.63 -1.23
CA PRO A 158 -9.01 -22.65 -2.24
C PRO A 158 -9.48 -21.23 -2.54
N ALA A 159 -9.97 -21.03 -3.77
CA ALA A 159 -10.50 -19.79 -4.32
C ALA A 159 -11.79 -19.31 -3.59
N ASN A 160 -11.67 -18.95 -2.31
CA ASN A 160 -12.74 -18.28 -1.58
C ASN A 160 -12.53 -16.75 -1.67
N PRO A 161 -13.52 -15.98 -2.14
CA PRO A 161 -13.44 -14.52 -2.30
C PRO A 161 -13.44 -13.74 -0.97
N SER A 162 -13.48 -14.43 0.18
CA SER A 162 -13.65 -13.84 1.51
C SER A 162 -12.34 -13.54 2.26
N VAL A 163 -11.17 -13.84 1.69
CA VAL A 163 -9.88 -13.46 2.31
C VAL A 163 -9.29 -12.28 1.54
N PRO A 164 -9.40 -11.04 2.04
CA PRO A 164 -8.87 -9.86 1.37
C PRO A 164 -7.34 -9.92 1.26
N TYR A 165 -6.82 -9.99 0.03
CA TYR A 165 -5.37 -9.94 -0.21
C TYR A 165 -4.90 -8.49 -0.33
N GLY A 166 -4.19 -8.01 0.70
CA GLY A 166 -3.53 -6.71 0.69
C GLY A 166 -4.44 -5.52 1.01
N LEU A 167 -3.83 -4.33 1.09
CA LEU A 167 -4.54 -3.08 1.34
C LEU A 167 -5.37 -2.69 0.11
N PHE A 168 -6.59 -2.17 0.33
CA PHE A 168 -7.51 -1.72 -0.72
C PHE A 168 -7.85 -2.78 -1.78
N HIS A 169 -7.99 -4.04 -1.36
CA HIS A 169 -8.42 -5.14 -2.23
C HIS A 169 -9.80 -4.92 -2.89
N ASP A 170 -10.62 -4.01 -2.37
CA ASP A 170 -11.92 -3.64 -2.94
C ASP A 170 -11.82 -2.61 -4.08
N ALA A 171 -10.65 -1.99 -4.30
CA ALA A 171 -10.50 -0.98 -5.35
C ALA A 171 -10.80 -1.57 -6.75
N ASP A 172 -11.37 -0.77 -7.64
CA ASP A 172 -11.61 -1.22 -9.02
C ASP A 172 -10.44 -0.83 -9.93
N LEU A 173 -9.52 -1.79 -10.16
CA LEU A 173 -8.35 -1.61 -11.02
C LEU A 173 -8.77 -1.34 -12.46
N PHE A 174 -9.83 -1.98 -12.94
CA PHE A 174 -10.28 -1.81 -14.31
C PHE A 174 -10.87 -0.41 -14.50
N ALA A 175 -11.78 0.01 -13.61
CA ALA A 175 -12.39 1.33 -13.69
C ALA A 175 -11.36 2.45 -13.55
N ALA A 176 -10.44 2.35 -12.59
CA ALA A 176 -9.44 3.39 -12.33
C ALA A 176 -8.38 3.51 -13.44
N PHE A 177 -8.04 2.42 -14.13
CA PHE A 177 -6.97 2.38 -15.14
C PHE A 177 -7.44 1.97 -16.53
N ARG A 178 -8.72 2.18 -16.86
CA ARG A 178 -9.29 1.78 -18.16
C ARG A 178 -8.54 2.34 -19.36
N GLY A 179 -8.06 3.59 -19.29
CA GLY A 179 -7.22 4.20 -20.34
C GLY A 179 -5.75 3.78 -20.29
N LEU A 180 -5.34 3.06 -19.25
CA LEU A 180 -3.95 2.72 -18.93
C LEU A 180 -3.70 1.22 -18.78
N LEU A 181 -4.58 0.35 -19.28
CA LEU A 181 -4.45 -1.11 -19.13
C LEU A 181 -3.08 -1.65 -19.57
N LEU A 182 -2.51 -1.14 -20.67
CA LEU A 182 -1.18 -1.52 -21.15
C LEU A 182 -0.04 -1.11 -20.21
N HIS A 183 -0.25 -0.08 -19.40
CA HIS A 183 0.75 0.45 -18.48
C HIS A 183 0.73 -0.23 -17.11
N LEU A 184 -0.30 -1.05 -16.79
CA LEU A 184 -0.45 -1.71 -15.50
C LEU A 184 0.78 -2.52 -15.07
N TRP A 185 1.49 -3.16 -16.02
CA TRP A 185 2.74 -3.89 -15.72
C TRP A 185 3.90 -2.98 -15.33
N THR A 186 4.01 -1.81 -15.98
CA THR A 186 5.00 -0.80 -15.58
C THR A 186 4.64 -0.21 -14.22
N LEU A 187 3.36 0.09 -13.99
CA LEU A 187 2.87 0.56 -12.71
C LEU A 187 3.12 -0.47 -11.60
N TRP A 188 2.88 -1.76 -11.87
CA TRP A 188 3.20 -2.85 -10.95
C TRP A 188 4.69 -2.87 -10.59
N GLU A 189 5.60 -2.75 -11.56
CA GLU A 189 7.04 -2.66 -11.26
C GLU A 189 7.40 -1.46 -10.40
N LEU A 190 6.91 -0.26 -10.77
CA LEU A 190 7.13 0.98 -9.99
C LEU A 190 6.66 0.80 -8.54
N MET A 191 5.51 0.17 -8.34
CA MET A 191 4.99 -0.14 -7.02
C MET A 191 5.82 -1.21 -6.30
N VAL A 192 6.26 -2.28 -6.97
CA VAL A 192 7.10 -3.32 -6.34
C VAL A 192 8.42 -2.72 -5.83
N VAL A 193 9.09 -1.90 -6.66
CA VAL A 193 10.37 -1.30 -6.30
C VAL A 193 10.24 -0.03 -5.44
N GLY A 194 9.03 0.49 -5.27
CA GLY A 194 8.77 1.68 -4.44
C GLY A 194 9.23 2.99 -5.07
N GLU A 195 9.16 3.09 -6.39
CA GLU A 195 9.49 4.32 -7.12
C GLU A 195 8.46 5.42 -6.84
N PRO A 196 8.86 6.70 -6.80
CA PRO A 196 7.92 7.78 -6.52
C PRO A 196 6.94 7.99 -7.68
N ILE A 197 5.65 8.14 -7.37
CA ILE A 197 4.56 8.31 -8.34
C ILE A 197 3.68 9.50 -7.97
N LEU A 198 3.43 10.40 -8.94
CA LEU A 198 2.40 11.43 -8.86
C LEU A 198 1.20 11.00 -9.71
N VAL A 199 0.07 10.75 -9.05
CA VAL A 199 -1.22 10.44 -9.70
C VAL A 199 -2.01 11.74 -9.88
N VAL A 200 -2.43 12.04 -11.09
CA VAL A 200 -3.21 13.22 -11.47
C VAL A 200 -4.58 12.79 -11.98
N ALA A 201 -5.64 13.18 -11.26
CA ALA A 201 -7.01 12.83 -11.62
C ALA A 201 -7.93 14.08 -11.64
N PRO A 202 -9.06 14.07 -12.36
CA PRO A 202 -9.94 15.23 -12.46
C PRO A 202 -10.79 15.49 -11.20
N SER A 203 -10.89 14.52 -10.29
CA SER A 203 -11.65 14.67 -9.03
C SER A 203 -10.99 13.93 -7.86
N PRO A 204 -11.21 14.35 -6.60
CA PRO A 204 -10.64 13.66 -5.44
C PRO A 204 -11.05 12.19 -5.34
N PRO A 205 -12.30 11.77 -5.62
CA PRO A 205 -12.66 10.34 -5.64
C PRO A 205 -11.87 9.53 -6.68
N GLN A 206 -11.78 10.00 -7.93
CA GLN A 206 -11.01 9.30 -8.97
C GLN A 206 -9.51 9.22 -8.60
N CYS A 207 -9.00 10.28 -7.97
CA CYS A 207 -7.65 10.35 -7.45
C CYS A 207 -7.40 9.29 -6.36
N SER A 208 -8.24 9.25 -5.33
CA SER A 208 -8.08 8.33 -4.22
C SER A 208 -8.24 6.88 -4.63
N GLU A 209 -9.19 6.59 -5.54
CA GLU A 209 -9.40 5.25 -6.10
C GLU A 209 -8.18 4.78 -6.90
N ALA A 210 -7.58 5.65 -7.71
CA ALA A 210 -6.38 5.27 -8.47
C ALA A 210 -5.17 5.01 -7.55
N VAL A 211 -4.94 5.82 -6.52
CA VAL A 211 -3.88 5.55 -5.54
C VAL A 211 -4.15 4.24 -4.79
N ALA A 212 -5.38 4.01 -4.34
CA ALA A 212 -5.78 2.76 -3.69
C ALA A 212 -5.59 1.54 -4.62
N GLY A 213 -5.96 1.68 -5.90
CA GLY A 213 -5.74 0.69 -6.95
C GLY A 213 -4.26 0.35 -7.11
N LEU A 214 -3.38 1.35 -7.24
CA LEU A 214 -1.92 1.13 -7.30
C LEU A 214 -1.41 0.37 -6.07
N VAL A 215 -1.80 0.77 -4.87
CA VAL A 215 -1.37 0.13 -3.62
C VAL A 215 -1.81 -1.34 -3.58
N SER A 216 -3.04 -1.62 -4.03
CA SER A 216 -3.58 -2.98 -4.09
C SER A 216 -2.95 -3.85 -5.19
N LEU A 217 -2.32 -3.24 -6.20
CA LEU A 217 -1.78 -3.91 -7.40
C LEU A 217 -0.65 -4.89 -7.07
N VAL A 218 0.08 -4.67 -5.98
CA VAL A 218 1.25 -5.48 -5.57
C VAL A 218 0.92 -6.51 -4.49
N ALA A 219 -0.35 -6.82 -4.26
CA ALA A 219 -0.73 -7.92 -3.38
C ALA A 219 -0.01 -9.22 -3.81
N PRO A 220 0.55 -10.01 -2.86
CA PRO A 220 0.36 -9.94 -1.42
C PRO A 220 1.46 -9.15 -0.66
N ILE A 221 2.23 -8.30 -1.32
CA ILE A 221 3.15 -7.39 -0.63
C ILE A 221 2.30 -6.35 0.11
N LEU A 222 2.56 -6.19 1.42
CA LEU A 222 2.04 -5.04 2.15
C LEU A 222 2.89 -3.84 1.79
N TYR A 223 2.33 -2.97 0.94
CA TYR A 223 3.01 -1.78 0.45
C TYR A 223 3.48 -0.91 1.62
N SER A 224 4.80 -0.70 1.70
CA SER A 224 5.47 -0.09 2.86
C SER A 224 5.89 1.35 2.62
N VAL A 225 5.69 1.84 1.40
CA VAL A 225 6.01 3.20 0.97
C VAL A 225 4.88 4.15 1.34
N ASP A 226 5.21 5.41 1.64
CA ASP A 226 4.22 6.43 1.97
C ASP A 226 3.27 6.65 0.78
N PHE A 227 1.97 6.71 1.04
CA PHE A 227 1.00 7.01 0.00
C PHE A 227 -0.08 7.94 0.54
N ARG A 228 -0.47 8.90 -0.29
CA ARG A 228 -1.47 9.92 0.04
C ARG A 228 -2.52 9.92 -1.05
N PRO A 229 -3.68 9.27 -0.81
CA PRO A 229 -4.75 9.19 -1.80
C PRO A 229 -5.21 10.57 -2.28
N TYR A 230 -5.06 11.59 -1.43
CA TYR A 230 -5.30 12.98 -1.79
C TYR A 230 -4.33 13.92 -1.06
N PHE A 231 -3.43 14.53 -1.82
CA PHE A 231 -2.37 15.44 -1.39
C PHE A 231 -2.74 16.89 -1.76
N THR A 232 -2.47 17.82 -0.84
CA THR A 232 -2.83 19.23 -0.98
C THR A 232 -1.67 20.14 -0.62
N ILE A 233 -1.75 21.42 -1.00
CA ILE A 233 -0.73 22.42 -0.66
C ILE A 233 -0.63 22.69 0.85
N HIS A 234 -1.65 22.28 1.62
CA HIS A 234 -1.69 22.41 3.07
C HIS A 234 -1.08 21.19 3.78
N ASP A 235 -0.64 20.18 3.03
CA ASP A 235 0.09 19.07 3.60
C ASP A 235 1.41 19.58 4.20
N PRO A 236 1.75 19.19 5.45
CA PRO A 236 2.96 19.67 6.13
C PRO A 236 4.26 19.39 5.37
N ASP A 237 4.28 18.37 4.52
CA ASP A 237 5.46 18.01 3.74
C ASP A 237 5.55 18.75 2.42
N PHE A 238 4.51 19.46 1.98
CA PHE A 238 4.49 20.13 0.68
C PHE A 238 5.64 21.12 0.52
N ALA A 239 5.89 21.95 1.53
CA ALA A 239 6.98 22.94 1.47
C ALA A 239 8.35 22.29 1.26
N ARG A 240 8.61 21.15 1.93
CA ARG A 240 9.85 20.38 1.78
C ARG A 240 9.95 19.74 0.40
N LEU A 241 8.89 19.10 -0.08
CA LEU A 241 8.87 18.42 -1.37
C LEU A 241 8.98 19.40 -2.55
N ASN A 242 8.36 20.57 -2.45
CA ASN A 242 8.43 21.64 -3.46
C ASN A 242 9.80 22.36 -3.45
N ALA A 243 10.57 22.26 -2.37
CA ALA A 243 11.90 22.85 -2.26
C ALA A 243 13.02 21.94 -2.78
N LEU A 244 12.72 20.70 -3.18
CA LEU A 244 13.71 19.77 -3.74
C LEU A 244 14.36 20.37 -4.99
N ALA A 245 15.68 20.36 -5.02
CA ALA A 245 16.43 20.89 -6.15
C ALA A 245 16.35 19.96 -7.37
N GLU A 246 16.64 20.49 -8.56
CA GLU A 246 16.70 19.69 -9.77
C GLU A 246 17.84 18.67 -9.67
N GLY A 247 17.52 17.39 -9.87
CA GLY A 247 18.47 16.27 -9.70
C GLY A 247 18.47 15.64 -8.31
N GLU A 248 17.80 16.23 -7.31
CA GLU A 248 17.58 15.54 -6.04
C GLU A 248 16.59 14.38 -6.20
N VAL A 249 16.88 13.28 -5.49
CA VAL A 249 16.04 12.09 -5.51
C VAL A 249 14.75 12.38 -4.75
N PHE A 250 13.62 12.29 -5.44
CA PHE A 250 12.32 12.41 -4.80
C PHE A 250 12.10 11.21 -3.85
N PRO A 251 11.61 11.42 -2.61
CA PRO A 251 11.44 10.34 -1.66
C PRO A 251 10.44 9.29 -2.20
N PRO A 252 10.61 7.99 -1.85
CA PRO A 252 9.62 6.97 -2.15
C PRO A 252 8.24 7.36 -1.61
N MET A 253 7.32 7.75 -2.50
CA MET A 253 5.93 8.02 -2.14
C MET A 253 4.99 8.01 -3.35
N VAL A 254 3.71 7.73 -3.08
CA VAL A 254 2.63 7.84 -4.06
C VAL A 254 1.71 8.99 -3.67
N LEU A 255 1.66 10.03 -4.49
CA LEU A 255 0.87 11.23 -4.22
C LEU A 255 -0.28 11.35 -5.21
N GLY A 256 -1.51 11.37 -4.72
CA GLY A 256 -2.68 11.68 -5.51
C GLY A 256 -3.01 13.17 -5.50
N VAL A 257 -3.15 13.81 -6.65
CA VAL A 257 -3.51 15.23 -6.77
C VAL A 257 -4.59 15.45 -7.84
N THR A 258 -5.35 16.53 -7.68
CA THR A 258 -6.30 17.02 -8.70
C THR A 258 -5.84 18.30 -9.37
N ASN A 259 -5.06 19.12 -8.66
CA ASN A 259 -4.59 20.39 -9.17
C ASN A 259 -3.32 20.22 -10.00
N LEU A 260 -3.36 20.60 -11.27
CA LEU A 260 -2.21 20.51 -12.18
C LEU A 260 -1.03 21.42 -11.80
N PHE A 261 -1.22 22.38 -10.87
CA PHE A 261 -0.12 23.16 -10.30
C PHE A 261 1.00 22.25 -9.72
N PHE A 262 0.64 21.08 -9.18
CA PHE A 262 1.63 20.13 -8.66
C PHE A 262 2.62 19.61 -9.71
N LEU A 263 2.26 19.64 -11.00
CA LEU A 263 3.20 19.31 -12.08
C LEU A 263 4.36 20.32 -12.17
N ARG A 264 4.12 21.57 -11.74
CA ARG A 264 5.15 22.61 -11.66
C ARG A 264 5.82 22.67 -10.30
N SER A 265 5.14 22.28 -9.23
CA SER A 265 5.71 22.29 -7.89
C SER A 265 6.53 21.06 -7.55
N LEU A 266 6.18 19.90 -8.10
CA LEU A 266 6.82 18.61 -7.82
C LEU A 266 7.53 18.09 -9.08
N LYS A 267 8.36 18.95 -9.70
CA LYS A 267 8.99 18.65 -11.00
C LYS A 267 9.98 17.49 -10.96
N SER A 268 10.57 17.23 -9.79
CA SER A 268 11.54 16.16 -9.57
C SER A 268 10.91 14.77 -9.48
N VAL A 269 9.58 14.65 -9.46
CA VAL A 269 8.92 13.33 -9.44
C VAL A 269 9.15 12.61 -10.78
N PRO A 270 9.80 11.43 -10.79
CA PRO A 270 10.19 10.75 -12.02
C PRO A 270 9.02 10.08 -12.76
N ASN A 271 7.92 9.78 -12.05
CA ASN A 271 6.79 9.06 -12.61
C ASN A 271 5.48 9.84 -12.38
N VAL A 272 4.80 10.21 -13.46
CA VAL A 272 3.50 10.87 -13.44
C VAL A 272 2.48 10.00 -14.16
N VAL A 273 1.36 9.73 -13.49
CA VAL A 273 0.25 8.94 -14.00
C VAL A 273 -0.98 9.85 -14.05
N SER A 274 -1.61 10.02 -15.20
CA SER A 274 -2.91 10.68 -15.28
C SER A 274 -4.01 9.68 -15.59
N VAL A 275 -5.09 9.74 -14.81
CA VAL A 275 -6.21 8.80 -14.84
C VAL A 275 -7.54 9.52 -14.96
N GLY A 276 -8.56 8.77 -15.35
CA GLY A 276 -9.94 9.20 -15.31
C GLY A 276 -10.32 10.11 -16.47
N SER A 277 -11.53 10.64 -16.44
CA SER A 277 -12.02 11.58 -17.46
C SER A 277 -12.68 12.80 -16.80
N PRO A 278 -12.45 14.03 -17.30
CA PRO A 278 -13.14 15.20 -16.80
C PRO A 278 -14.65 15.00 -16.94
N ASN A 279 -15.40 15.37 -15.90
CA ASN A 279 -16.85 15.31 -15.99
C ASN A 279 -17.31 16.29 -17.10
N PRO A 280 -18.16 15.90 -18.06
CA PRO A 280 -18.54 16.78 -19.19
C PRO A 280 -19.21 18.08 -18.73
N ASN A 281 -19.79 18.11 -17.53
CA ASN A 281 -20.41 19.29 -16.93
C ASN A 281 -19.41 20.24 -16.23
N SER A 282 -18.11 19.92 -16.22
CA SER A 282 -17.05 20.76 -15.67
C SER A 282 -16.31 21.48 -16.79
N THR A 283 -17.04 22.18 -17.66
CA THR A 283 -16.41 23.13 -18.57
C THR A 283 -16.21 24.44 -17.80
N ARG A 284 -14.94 24.85 -17.71
CA ARG A 284 -14.51 26.16 -17.22
C ARG A 284 -15.41 27.26 -17.79
N VAL A 285 -16.00 28.06 -16.91
CA VAL A 285 -16.43 29.42 -17.21
C VAL A 285 -15.15 30.23 -17.46
N LEU A 286 -14.78 30.37 -18.73
CA LEU A 286 -13.92 31.46 -19.18
C LEU A 286 -14.84 32.64 -19.50
N PRO A 287 -14.53 33.88 -19.07
CA PRO A 287 -15.34 35.04 -19.43
C PRO A 287 -15.08 35.36 -20.90
N ALA A 288 -15.95 34.87 -21.78
CA ALA A 288 -15.99 35.33 -23.16
C ALA A 288 -16.64 36.72 -23.19
N GLY A 289 -15.87 37.72 -23.62
CA GLY A 289 -16.37 39.06 -23.92
C GLY A 289 -17.49 39.01 -24.94
N GLY A 290 -18.49 39.88 -24.73
CA GLY A 290 -19.77 39.83 -25.43
C GLY A 290 -19.67 40.08 -26.93
N GLN A 291 -20.56 39.41 -27.66
CA GLN A 291 -21.12 39.87 -28.93
C GLN A 291 -22.50 39.20 -29.13
N SER A 292 -23.48 40.02 -29.49
CA SER A 292 -24.91 39.74 -29.61
C SER A 292 -25.28 38.78 -30.76
N PRO A 293 -26.48 38.16 -30.74
CA PRO A 293 -26.86 37.11 -31.67
C PRO A 293 -27.49 37.67 -32.97
N ALA A 294 -27.15 37.08 -34.11
CA ALA A 294 -27.87 37.23 -35.37
C ALA A 294 -28.51 35.89 -35.75
N SER A 295 -29.78 35.97 -36.14
CA SER A 295 -30.69 34.88 -36.47
C SER A 295 -30.46 34.34 -37.89
N ALA A 296 -30.47 33.01 -38.08
CA ALA A 296 -30.75 32.38 -39.37
C ALA A 296 -31.29 30.95 -39.20
N ASN A 297 -32.30 30.65 -40.02
CA ASN A 297 -33.21 29.50 -39.99
C ASN A 297 -32.61 28.13 -40.35
N GLY A 298 -33.09 27.11 -39.64
CA GLY A 298 -33.66 25.86 -40.17
C GLY A 298 -32.85 24.96 -41.12
N SER A 299 -32.44 23.78 -40.63
CA SER A 299 -32.83 22.47 -41.21
C SER A 299 -32.29 21.28 -40.40
N ASN A 300 -33.15 20.27 -40.23
CA ASN A 300 -32.89 18.86 -39.93
C ASN A 300 -31.87 18.48 -38.83
N GLY A 301 -32.37 18.38 -37.59
CA GLY A 301 -31.66 17.75 -36.48
C GLY A 301 -31.54 16.24 -36.63
N THR A 302 -30.49 15.78 -37.31
CA THR A 302 -29.88 14.47 -37.00
C THR A 302 -29.24 14.56 -35.61
N PRO A 303 -29.51 13.64 -34.67
CA PRO A 303 -28.86 13.68 -33.37
C PRO A 303 -27.36 13.55 -33.60
N VAL A 304 -26.61 14.53 -33.06
CA VAL A 304 -25.15 14.54 -33.02
C VAL A 304 -24.72 13.22 -32.38
N ARG A 305 -24.33 12.29 -33.24
CA ARG A 305 -23.73 11.01 -32.90
C ARG A 305 -22.40 11.35 -32.25
N LEU A 306 -22.41 11.45 -30.92
CA LEU A 306 -21.22 11.39 -30.08
C LEU A 306 -20.48 10.12 -30.51
N LYS A 307 -19.48 10.28 -31.38
CA LYS A 307 -18.47 9.26 -31.63
C LYS A 307 -17.66 9.20 -30.35
N LEU A 308 -18.19 8.52 -29.36
CA LEU A 308 -17.41 7.87 -28.33
C LEU A 308 -16.59 6.84 -29.11
N ASP A 309 -15.39 7.25 -29.54
CA ASP A 309 -14.46 6.37 -30.20
C ASP A 309 -14.41 5.09 -29.38
N LYS A 310 -14.65 3.99 -30.09
CA LYS A 310 -14.49 2.61 -29.64
C LYS A 310 -13.50 2.58 -28.48
N LEU A 311 -13.93 2.06 -27.32
CA LEU A 311 -13.02 1.59 -26.29
C LEU A 311 -11.76 1.09 -27.00
N ALA A 312 -10.60 1.61 -26.62
CA ALA A 312 -9.30 1.34 -27.23
C ALA A 312 -8.85 -0.13 -27.06
N ILE A 313 -9.79 -1.05 -27.07
CA ILE A 313 -9.68 -2.48 -27.26
C ILE A 313 -9.79 -2.81 -28.77
N SER A 314 -9.89 -1.78 -29.64
CA SER A 314 -9.50 -1.91 -31.05
C SER A 314 -7.98 -2.14 -31.16
N LYS A 315 -7.60 -3.39 -30.88
CA LYS A 315 -6.44 -4.14 -31.36
C LYS A 315 -5.18 -3.30 -31.46
N PHE A 316 -4.34 -3.35 -30.42
CA PHE A 316 -2.86 -3.28 -30.46
C PHE A 316 -2.26 -2.72 -31.76
N SER A 317 -2.62 -1.49 -32.11
CA SER A 317 -2.26 -0.89 -33.38
C SER A 317 -0.92 -0.16 -33.21
N PRO A 318 0.02 -0.25 -34.17
CA PRO A 318 1.30 0.46 -34.12
C PRO A 318 1.15 1.98 -33.94
N THR A 319 -0.02 2.56 -34.24
CA THR A 319 -0.32 3.98 -34.00
C THR A 319 -0.37 4.36 -32.52
N GLY A 320 -0.79 3.44 -31.63
CA GLY A 320 -0.80 3.67 -30.18
C GLY A 320 0.61 3.76 -29.58
N LEU A 321 1.56 3.02 -30.16
CA LEU A 321 2.99 3.10 -29.81
C LEU A 321 3.63 4.41 -30.29
N LEU A 322 3.22 4.93 -31.46
CA LEU A 322 3.70 6.24 -31.93
C LEU A 322 3.15 7.40 -31.09
N ASN A 323 1.88 7.31 -30.67
CA ASN A 323 1.28 8.31 -29.80
C ASN A 323 1.91 8.32 -28.40
N SER A 324 2.29 7.15 -27.85
CA SER A 324 3.00 7.10 -26.56
C SER A 324 4.40 7.71 -26.63
N ILE A 325 5.11 7.57 -27.76
CA ILE A 325 6.40 8.25 -27.99
C ILE A 325 6.23 9.77 -28.10
N LYS A 326 5.19 10.25 -28.79
CA LYS A 326 4.86 11.69 -28.84
C LYS A 326 4.51 12.24 -27.45
N LEU A 327 3.71 11.51 -26.68
CA LEU A 327 3.34 11.88 -25.31
C LEU A 327 4.54 12.02 -24.38
N ARG A 328 5.52 11.11 -24.51
CA ARG A 328 6.78 11.19 -23.75
C ARG A 328 7.59 12.44 -24.09
N ARG A 329 7.53 12.95 -25.33
CA ARG A 329 8.21 14.19 -25.74
C ARG A 329 7.55 15.44 -25.17
N GLU A 330 6.23 15.46 -25.07
CA GLU A 330 5.48 16.61 -24.54
C GLU A 330 5.54 16.72 -23.01
N GLY A 331 5.87 15.62 -22.32
CA GLY A 331 5.97 15.57 -20.87
C GLY A 331 4.61 15.75 -20.15
N PRO A 332 4.61 15.65 -18.81
CA PRO A 332 3.38 15.73 -18.01
C PRO A 332 2.72 17.11 -18.06
N LEU A 333 3.47 18.17 -18.35
CA LEU A 333 2.94 19.54 -18.47
C LEU A 333 1.91 19.71 -19.61
N SER A 334 1.87 18.77 -20.56
CA SER A 334 0.81 18.74 -21.58
C SER A 334 -0.60 18.57 -21.00
N LEU A 335 -0.73 18.08 -19.76
CA LEU A 335 -2.01 18.07 -19.04
C LEU A 335 -2.58 19.47 -18.78
N MET A 336 -1.74 20.51 -18.79
CA MET A 336 -2.18 21.88 -18.57
C MET A 336 -3.09 22.40 -19.69
N THR A 337 -2.97 21.83 -20.89
CA THR A 337 -3.78 22.21 -22.07
C THR A 337 -4.97 21.29 -22.27
N GLU A 338 -4.78 19.98 -22.11
CA GLU A 338 -5.81 18.97 -22.33
C GLU A 338 -5.64 17.82 -21.33
N HIS A 339 -6.74 17.39 -20.71
CA HIS A 339 -6.72 16.20 -19.86
C HIS A 339 -6.61 14.96 -20.73
N LYS A 340 -5.65 14.08 -20.42
CA LYS A 340 -5.44 12.82 -21.13
C LYS A 340 -4.92 11.75 -20.19
N GLU A 341 -5.49 10.55 -20.28
CA GLU A 341 -4.99 9.39 -19.55
C GLU A 341 -3.63 8.97 -20.12
N ALA A 342 -2.61 8.94 -19.25
CA ALA A 342 -1.22 8.82 -19.70
C ALA A 342 -0.26 8.40 -18.59
N LEU A 343 0.86 7.80 -18.98
CA LEU A 343 2.01 7.54 -18.11
C LEU A 343 3.26 8.24 -18.66
N TRP A 344 3.83 9.16 -17.89
CA TRP A 344 5.17 9.72 -18.11
C TRP A 344 6.12 9.14 -17.08
N SER A 345 7.13 8.43 -17.55
CA SER A 345 8.10 7.76 -16.68
C SER A 345 9.41 7.59 -17.41
N THR A 346 10.51 7.81 -16.70
CA THR A 346 11.87 7.49 -17.14
C THR A 346 12.23 6.03 -16.85
N TYR A 347 11.37 5.31 -16.11
CA TYR A 347 11.58 3.92 -15.75
C TYR A 347 11.54 3.01 -16.98
N VAL A 348 12.49 2.07 -17.03
CA VAL A 348 12.58 1.06 -18.08
C VAL A 348 12.00 -0.25 -17.55
N PRO A 349 10.76 -0.59 -17.90
CA PRO A 349 10.11 -1.80 -17.38
C PRO A 349 10.80 -3.06 -17.89
N THR A 350 11.01 -4.01 -16.98
CA THR A 350 11.50 -5.35 -17.26
C THR A 350 10.38 -6.29 -17.69
N THR A 351 9.14 -6.03 -17.29
CA THR A 351 7.95 -6.79 -17.66
C THR A 351 7.38 -6.32 -19.00
N LYS A 352 6.53 -7.18 -19.57
CA LYS A 352 5.76 -6.93 -20.79
C LYS A 352 4.27 -7.06 -20.48
N PRO A 353 3.41 -6.28 -21.13
CA PRO A 353 1.98 -6.48 -21.07
C PRO A 353 1.60 -7.91 -21.48
N ASP A 354 0.79 -8.58 -20.67
CA ASP A 354 0.31 -9.93 -20.97
C ASP A 354 -0.92 -9.83 -21.87
N THR A 355 -0.70 -10.03 -23.17
CA THR A 355 -1.76 -9.96 -24.18
C THR A 355 -2.84 -11.00 -23.94
N SER A 356 -2.53 -12.14 -23.31
CA SER A 356 -3.54 -13.16 -22.99
C SER A 356 -4.53 -12.67 -21.94
N VAL A 357 -4.06 -11.87 -20.98
CA VAL A 357 -4.92 -11.24 -19.95
C VAL A 357 -5.76 -10.15 -20.59
N LEU A 358 -5.13 -9.28 -21.38
CA LEU A 358 -5.81 -8.16 -22.05
C LEU A 358 -6.90 -8.64 -23.01
N ASN A 359 -6.65 -9.72 -23.77
CA ASN A 359 -7.64 -10.30 -24.68
C ASN A 359 -8.82 -10.97 -23.97
N ARG A 360 -8.72 -11.25 -22.66
CA ARG A 360 -9.83 -11.78 -21.85
C ARG A 360 -10.71 -10.68 -21.25
N LEU A 361 -10.25 -9.43 -21.27
CA LEU A 361 -11.06 -8.31 -20.79
C LEU A 361 -12.23 -8.12 -21.75
N ILE A 362 -13.43 -8.00 -21.20
CA ILE A 362 -14.65 -7.92 -21.99
C ILE A 362 -14.95 -6.44 -22.28
N ASP A 363 -15.17 -6.10 -23.55
CA ASP A 363 -15.58 -4.76 -23.99
C ASP A 363 -16.98 -4.45 -23.49
N ALA A 364 -17.10 -3.46 -22.60
CA ALA A 364 -18.40 -2.94 -22.21
C ALA A 364 -19.14 -2.41 -23.45
N GLY A 365 -20.22 -3.10 -23.84
CA GLY A 365 -21.18 -2.54 -24.78
C GLY A 365 -21.79 -1.25 -24.23
N VAL A 366 -22.57 -0.55 -25.04
CA VAL A 366 -23.06 0.83 -24.77
C VAL A 366 -24.09 0.93 -23.62
N SER A 367 -24.35 -0.13 -22.86
CA SER A 367 -25.36 -0.13 -21.79
C SER A 367 -24.70 0.02 -20.41
N PRO A 368 -25.12 1.01 -19.59
CA PRO A 368 -24.47 1.32 -18.30
C PRO A 368 -24.62 0.20 -17.25
N ARG A 369 -25.70 -0.59 -17.27
CA ARG A 369 -25.85 -1.75 -16.37
C ARG A 369 -24.92 -2.90 -16.75
N ILE A 370 -24.64 -3.02 -18.04
CA ILE A 370 -23.72 -4.01 -18.59
C ILE A 370 -22.27 -3.56 -18.28
N GLU A 371 -21.97 -2.26 -18.37
CA GLU A 371 -20.67 -1.68 -18.01
C GLU A 371 -20.27 -1.96 -16.55
N GLU A 372 -21.17 -1.75 -15.57
CA GLU A 372 -20.88 -1.98 -14.15
C GLU A 372 -20.60 -3.45 -13.84
N SER A 373 -21.46 -4.36 -14.31
CA SER A 373 -21.25 -5.81 -14.12
C SER A 373 -19.99 -6.35 -14.81
N MET A 374 -19.62 -5.78 -15.96
CA MET A 374 -18.39 -6.15 -16.67
C MET A 374 -17.13 -5.57 -16.05
N SER A 375 -17.20 -4.38 -15.44
CA SER A 375 -16.08 -3.80 -14.67
C SER A 375 -15.66 -4.74 -13.55
N VAL A 376 -16.62 -5.32 -12.82
CA VAL A 376 -16.35 -6.30 -11.75
C VAL A 376 -15.62 -7.53 -12.28
N VAL A 377 -16.06 -8.09 -13.41
CA VAL A 377 -15.41 -9.27 -14.02
C VAL A 377 -14.00 -8.93 -14.50
N ASN A 378 -13.83 -7.80 -15.18
CA ASN A 378 -12.53 -7.36 -15.68
C ASN A 378 -11.56 -7.06 -14.52
N ASN A 379 -12.05 -6.42 -13.45
CA ASN A 379 -11.29 -6.17 -12.24
C ASN A 379 -10.81 -7.49 -11.63
N GLU A 380 -11.66 -8.50 -11.52
CA GLU A 380 -11.30 -9.81 -10.99
C GLU A 380 -10.25 -10.54 -11.85
N ILE A 381 -10.34 -10.42 -13.19
CA ILE A 381 -9.31 -10.95 -14.10
C ILE A 381 -7.96 -10.28 -13.85
N LEU A 382 -7.94 -8.94 -13.70
CA LEU A 382 -6.73 -8.18 -13.42
C LEU A 382 -6.16 -8.53 -12.05
N ARG A 383 -6.99 -8.57 -11.01
CA ARG A 383 -6.59 -8.89 -9.63
C ARG A 383 -5.94 -10.26 -9.55
N ARG A 384 -6.57 -11.28 -10.14
CA ARG A 384 -6.01 -12.64 -10.17
C ARG A 384 -4.66 -12.68 -10.87
N HIS A 385 -4.53 -12.00 -12.01
CA HIS A 385 -3.28 -11.94 -12.76
C HIS A 385 -2.15 -11.26 -11.97
N PHE A 386 -2.38 -10.08 -11.38
CA PHE A 386 -1.34 -9.37 -10.64
C PHE A 386 -0.98 -10.03 -9.30
N LEU A 387 -1.95 -10.70 -8.65
CA LEU A 387 -1.67 -11.56 -7.50
C LEU A 387 -0.77 -12.75 -7.89
N GLU A 388 -1.07 -13.42 -9.00
CA GLU A 388 -0.26 -14.53 -9.52
C GLU A 388 1.14 -14.04 -9.93
N LEU A 389 1.23 -12.90 -10.60
CA LEU A 389 2.49 -12.28 -11.01
C LEU A 389 3.38 -11.98 -9.80
N THR A 390 2.83 -11.32 -8.78
CA THR A 390 3.57 -11.00 -7.56
C THR A 390 3.97 -12.26 -6.80
N THR A 391 3.08 -13.25 -6.70
CA THR A 391 3.38 -14.51 -6.02
C THR A 391 4.53 -15.25 -6.71
N ASN A 392 4.52 -15.32 -8.05
CA ASN A 392 5.62 -15.94 -8.81
C ASN A 392 6.92 -15.13 -8.71
N PHE A 393 6.84 -13.79 -8.69
CA PHE A 393 8.01 -12.93 -8.46
C PHE A 393 8.66 -13.21 -7.09
N LEU A 394 7.86 -13.43 -6.05
CA LEU A 394 8.35 -13.70 -4.69
C LEU A 394 8.72 -15.17 -4.43
N ALA A 395 8.31 -16.10 -5.29
CA ALA A 395 8.55 -17.54 -5.11
C ALA A 395 10.02 -17.92 -4.86
N PRO A 396 11.03 -17.30 -5.50
CA PRO A 396 12.44 -17.64 -5.26
C PRO A 396 12.94 -17.38 -3.84
N PHE A 397 12.24 -16.57 -3.03
CA PHE A 397 12.57 -16.36 -1.62
C PHE A 397 12.12 -17.52 -0.72
N GLY A 398 11.26 -18.42 -1.22
CA GLY A 398 10.69 -19.55 -0.47
C GLY A 398 11.71 -20.41 0.30
N PRO A 399 12.88 -20.76 -0.26
CA PRO A 399 13.89 -21.53 0.46
C PRO A 399 14.41 -20.88 1.75
N TYR A 400 14.41 -19.54 1.85
CA TYR A 400 14.84 -18.80 3.04
C TYR A 400 13.74 -18.66 4.10
N LEU A 401 12.53 -19.08 3.76
CA LEU A 401 11.31 -18.98 4.57
C LEU A 401 10.72 -20.37 4.87
N ARG A 402 11.43 -21.44 4.50
CA ARG A 402 10.95 -22.81 4.66
C ARG A 402 11.04 -23.23 6.12
N THR A 403 9.91 -23.60 6.70
CA THR A 403 9.83 -24.21 8.02
C THR A 403 10.28 -25.66 7.98
N THR A 404 10.83 -26.14 9.09
CA THR A 404 11.25 -27.54 9.27
C THR A 404 10.47 -28.17 10.40
N THR A 405 10.16 -29.46 10.27
CA THR A 405 9.67 -30.30 11.37
C THR A 405 10.81 -31.16 11.90
N PRO A 406 10.74 -31.63 13.16
CA PRO A 406 11.67 -32.66 13.63
C PRO A 406 11.68 -33.86 12.68
N LEU A 407 12.86 -34.44 12.45
CA LEU A 407 13.00 -35.64 11.61
C LEU A 407 12.29 -36.82 12.27
N GLU A 408 11.64 -37.67 11.48
CA GLU A 408 11.00 -38.89 12.01
C GLU A 408 12.03 -39.75 12.74
N GLY A 409 11.75 -40.07 14.00
CA GLY A 409 12.64 -40.87 14.85
C GLY A 409 13.72 -40.07 15.59
N SER A 410 13.85 -38.76 15.35
CA SER A 410 14.68 -37.86 16.17
C SER A 410 13.91 -37.33 17.39
N SER A 411 14.62 -36.88 18.42
CA SER A 411 14.01 -36.24 19.58
C SER A 411 13.51 -34.83 19.21
N PRO A 412 12.22 -34.50 19.43
CA PRO A 412 11.71 -33.14 19.21
C PRO A 412 12.07 -32.18 20.35
N PHE A 413 12.69 -32.68 21.43
CA PHE A 413 13.10 -31.92 22.61
C PHE A 413 14.47 -31.27 22.41
N VAL A 414 14.66 -30.62 21.26
CA VAL A 414 15.81 -29.77 20.96
C VAL A 414 15.31 -28.44 20.42
N ASP A 415 16.18 -27.44 20.35
CA ASP A 415 15.82 -26.15 19.77
C ASP A 415 15.60 -26.31 18.26
N PRO A 416 14.51 -25.72 17.70
CA PRO A 416 14.29 -25.74 16.27
C PRO A 416 15.47 -25.10 15.54
N PRO A 417 15.91 -25.66 14.39
CA PRO A 417 17.01 -25.09 13.63
C PRO A 417 16.63 -23.70 13.13
N LEU A 418 17.60 -22.79 13.09
CA LEU A 418 17.37 -21.45 12.56
C LEU A 418 17.02 -21.51 11.07
N LEU A 419 16.13 -20.61 10.62
CA LEU A 419 15.87 -20.46 9.20
C LEU A 419 17.15 -20.07 8.45
N PRO A 420 17.33 -20.49 7.19
CA PRO A 420 18.53 -20.18 6.41
C PRO A 420 18.85 -18.68 6.38
N PRO A 421 20.11 -18.27 6.52
CA PRO A 421 20.49 -16.86 6.40
C PRO A 421 20.22 -16.37 4.97
N PHE A 422 19.89 -15.08 4.83
CA PHE A 422 19.64 -14.47 3.53
C PHE A 422 20.78 -13.52 3.17
N HIS A 423 21.44 -13.80 2.04
CA HIS A 423 22.47 -12.94 1.46
C HIS A 423 22.04 -12.55 0.04
N ALA A 424 21.96 -11.24 -0.21
CA ALA A 424 21.45 -10.69 -1.47
C ALA A 424 22.29 -11.13 -2.68
N ASP A 425 23.62 -11.08 -2.58
CA ASP A 425 24.51 -11.44 -3.69
C ASP A 425 24.40 -12.93 -4.06
N GLU A 426 24.37 -13.81 -3.06
CA GLU A 426 24.18 -15.26 -3.26
C GLU A 426 22.81 -15.55 -3.89
N PHE A 427 21.76 -14.86 -3.42
CA PHE A 427 20.43 -14.99 -3.98
C PHE A 427 20.39 -14.60 -5.45
N VAL A 428 20.94 -13.43 -5.81
CA VAL A 428 20.93 -12.93 -7.18
C VAL A 428 21.80 -13.79 -8.11
N ASN A 429 22.97 -14.24 -7.65
CA ASN A 429 23.83 -15.18 -8.40
C ASN A 429 23.14 -16.54 -8.60
N GLY A 430 22.46 -17.04 -7.55
CA GLY A 430 21.65 -18.24 -7.61
C GLY A 430 20.43 -18.13 -8.52
N LEU A 431 19.85 -16.94 -8.67
CA LEU A 431 18.81 -16.66 -9.66
C LEU A 431 19.36 -16.62 -11.07
N ALA A 432 20.49 -15.95 -11.29
CA ALA A 432 21.11 -15.82 -12.61
C ALA A 432 21.45 -17.19 -13.23
N SER A 433 21.90 -18.15 -12.41
CA SER A 433 22.19 -19.52 -12.84
C SER A 433 20.94 -20.35 -13.15
N ARG A 434 19.84 -20.16 -12.42
CA ARG A 434 18.58 -20.92 -12.61
C ARG A 434 17.66 -20.33 -13.67
N GLY A 435 17.77 -19.02 -13.92
CA GLY A 435 16.83 -18.26 -14.74
C GLY A 435 15.55 -17.86 -13.99
N PRO A 436 14.66 -17.08 -14.63
CA PRO A 436 13.46 -16.51 -14.01
C PRO A 436 12.33 -17.54 -13.81
N GLY A 437 12.52 -18.80 -14.20
CA GLY A 437 11.48 -19.83 -14.22
C GLY A 437 10.48 -19.68 -15.37
N LYS A 438 9.67 -20.73 -15.60
CA LYS A 438 8.77 -20.82 -16.76
C LYS A 438 7.72 -19.71 -16.80
N PHE A 439 7.13 -19.36 -15.66
CA PHE A 439 6.05 -18.38 -15.59
C PHE A 439 6.53 -16.96 -15.93
N LEU A 440 7.65 -16.51 -15.34
CA LEU A 440 8.17 -15.16 -15.54
C LEU A 440 8.92 -15.02 -16.87
N SER A 441 9.55 -16.09 -17.38
CA SER A 441 10.25 -16.06 -18.68
C SER A 441 9.37 -15.59 -19.85
N LYS A 442 8.06 -15.88 -19.81
CA LYS A 442 7.09 -15.43 -20.84
C LYS A 442 6.66 -13.97 -20.67
N ARG A 443 6.89 -13.36 -19.51
CA ARG A 443 6.35 -12.06 -19.11
C ARG A 443 7.42 -11.00 -18.86
N MET A 444 8.68 -11.41 -18.76
CA MET A 444 9.82 -10.52 -18.52
C MET A 444 10.74 -10.45 -19.74
N LYS A 445 11.53 -9.39 -19.80
CA LYS A 445 12.60 -9.13 -20.78
C LYS A 445 13.92 -9.74 -20.29
N SER A 446 14.97 -9.62 -21.07
CA SER A 446 16.30 -10.15 -20.75
C SER A 446 16.90 -9.54 -19.47
N ASN A 447 16.55 -8.30 -19.13
CA ASN A 447 17.04 -7.58 -17.95
C ASN A 447 16.23 -7.84 -16.66
N TRP A 448 15.51 -8.97 -16.59
CA TRP A 448 14.64 -9.32 -15.45
C TRP A 448 15.36 -9.38 -14.10
N LEU A 449 16.65 -9.71 -14.07
CA LEU A 449 17.46 -9.74 -12.84
C LEU A 449 17.53 -8.36 -12.17
N ASP A 450 17.49 -7.29 -12.95
CA ASP A 450 17.59 -5.92 -12.42
C ASP A 450 16.36 -5.55 -11.58
N LEU A 451 15.19 -6.14 -11.88
CA LEU A 451 14.00 -5.96 -11.05
C LEU A 451 14.20 -6.56 -9.66
N TYR A 452 14.85 -7.74 -9.56
CA TYR A 452 15.19 -8.33 -8.27
C TYR A 452 16.19 -7.46 -7.50
N ARG A 453 17.25 -6.95 -8.15
CA ARG A 453 18.21 -6.03 -7.50
C ARG A 453 17.52 -4.80 -6.93
N LYS A 454 16.71 -4.12 -7.76
CA LYS A 454 15.94 -2.94 -7.34
C LYS A 454 14.94 -3.26 -6.23
N PHE A 455 14.30 -4.43 -6.25
CA PHE A 455 13.39 -4.84 -5.18
C PHE A 455 14.14 -5.03 -3.86
N LEU A 456 15.29 -5.72 -3.88
CA LEU A 456 16.11 -5.96 -2.68
C LEU A 456 16.63 -4.67 -2.04
N GLU A 457 16.99 -3.69 -2.86
CA GLU A 457 17.40 -2.34 -2.42
C GLU A 457 16.20 -1.46 -2.05
N GLY A 458 15.02 -1.81 -2.55
CA GLY A 458 13.80 -1.04 -2.44
C GLY A 458 13.17 -1.07 -1.03
N PRO A 459 12.32 -0.08 -0.73
CA PRO A 459 11.69 0.09 0.58
C PRO A 459 10.69 -1.03 0.94
N ASN A 460 10.20 -1.79 -0.03
CA ASN A 460 9.20 -2.83 0.20
C ASN A 460 9.81 -4.17 0.64
N PHE A 461 11.06 -4.48 0.26
CA PHE A 461 11.61 -5.82 0.47
C PHE A 461 11.83 -6.14 1.94
N MET A 462 12.59 -5.32 2.67
CA MET A 462 12.99 -5.66 4.04
C MET A 462 11.78 -5.75 5.00
N PRO A 463 10.79 -4.84 4.97
CA PRO A 463 9.57 -5.00 5.78
C PRO A 463 8.82 -6.29 5.46
N TRP A 464 8.60 -6.58 4.18
CA TRP A 464 7.95 -7.81 3.73
C TRP A 464 8.73 -9.06 4.15
N PHE A 465 10.04 -9.09 3.93
CA PHE A 465 10.89 -10.24 4.23
C PHE A 465 10.95 -10.53 5.73
N ARG A 466 11.11 -9.50 6.57
CA ARG A 466 11.08 -9.64 8.03
C ARG A 466 9.74 -10.17 8.53
N GLN A 467 8.64 -9.63 8.01
CA GLN A 467 7.30 -10.11 8.36
C GLN A 467 7.14 -11.58 8.00
N ARG A 468 7.49 -11.97 6.76
CA ARG A 468 7.40 -13.36 6.31
C ARG A 468 8.32 -14.30 7.08
N ARG A 469 9.53 -13.85 7.42
CA ARG A 469 10.47 -14.63 8.21
C ARG A 469 10.00 -14.83 9.64
N SER A 470 9.49 -13.78 10.28
CA SER A 470 8.88 -13.88 11.62
C SER A 470 7.69 -14.83 11.64
N ALA A 471 6.83 -14.80 10.62
CA ALA A 471 5.70 -15.71 10.50
C ALA A 471 6.17 -17.17 10.32
N ALA A 472 7.21 -17.41 9.51
CA ALA A 472 7.82 -18.72 9.35
C ALA A 472 8.48 -19.23 10.64
N GLU A 473 9.17 -18.37 11.39
CA GLU A 473 9.75 -18.72 12.70
C GLU A 473 8.67 -19.11 13.71
N GLN A 474 7.56 -18.36 13.77
CA GLN A 474 6.40 -18.67 14.61
C GLN A 474 5.73 -20.00 14.20
N ASP A 475 5.53 -20.22 12.90
CA ASP A 475 4.94 -21.46 12.39
C ASP A 475 5.85 -22.67 12.66
N GLN A 476 7.18 -22.52 12.48
CA GLN A 476 8.13 -23.55 12.86
C GLN A 476 8.05 -23.86 14.35
N LEU A 477 8.02 -22.85 15.21
CA LEU A 477 7.84 -23.06 16.65
C LEU A 477 6.54 -23.81 16.95
N ARG A 478 5.44 -23.48 16.26
CA ARG A 478 4.15 -24.18 16.41
C ARG A 478 4.25 -25.66 16.01
N LEU A 479 4.85 -25.96 14.86
CA LEU A 479 5.04 -27.34 14.38
C LEU A 479 5.90 -28.17 15.33
N TRP A 480 6.97 -27.58 15.85
CA TRP A 480 7.86 -28.24 16.81
C TRP A 480 7.17 -28.54 18.15
N ARG A 481 6.32 -27.63 18.64
CA ARG A 481 5.48 -27.91 19.81
C ARG A 481 4.53 -29.06 19.56
N GLN A 482 3.84 -29.04 18.42
CA GLN A 482 2.90 -30.10 18.06
C GLN A 482 3.62 -31.46 17.99
N ALA A 483 4.83 -31.51 17.45
CA ALA A 483 5.66 -32.70 17.44
C ALA A 483 6.03 -33.18 18.86
N ARG A 484 6.37 -32.27 19.78
CA ARG A 484 6.64 -32.63 21.19
C ARG A 484 5.41 -33.18 21.90
N MET A 485 4.24 -32.57 21.70
CA MET A 485 2.98 -33.02 22.31
C MET A 485 2.52 -34.38 21.78
N ASN A 486 2.85 -34.71 20.53
CA ASN A 486 2.44 -35.96 19.89
C ASN A 486 3.50 -37.08 20.01
N VAL A 487 4.65 -36.82 20.64
CA VAL A 487 5.69 -37.83 20.76
C VAL A 487 5.35 -38.84 21.85
N ASP A 488 5.47 -40.12 21.50
CA ASP A 488 5.45 -41.24 22.42
C ASP A 488 6.80 -41.30 23.17
N ILE A 489 6.76 -40.87 24.44
CA ILE A 489 7.95 -40.79 25.30
C ILE A 489 8.51 -42.18 25.59
N GLU A 490 7.67 -43.20 25.79
CA GLU A 490 8.13 -44.56 26.07
C GLU A 490 8.90 -45.13 24.88
N LYS A 491 8.35 -44.96 23.67
CA LYS A 491 9.02 -45.35 22.43
C LYS A 491 10.31 -44.57 22.20
N LEU A 492 10.35 -43.28 22.54
CA LEU A 492 11.56 -42.46 22.44
C LEU A 492 12.65 -42.94 23.42
N MET A 493 12.29 -43.18 24.69
CA MET A 493 13.22 -43.62 25.74
C MET A 493 13.74 -45.05 25.53
N SER A 494 12.95 -45.91 24.88
CA SER A 494 13.38 -47.29 24.56
C SER A 494 14.65 -47.37 23.71
N LYS A 495 14.94 -46.31 22.95
CA LYS A 495 16.11 -46.20 22.06
C LYS A 495 17.34 -45.55 22.71
N MET A 496 17.21 -45.08 23.96
CA MET A 496 18.23 -44.31 24.68
C MET A 496 18.89 -45.15 25.77
N SER A 497 20.19 -44.93 26.00
CA SER A 497 20.94 -45.43 27.16
C SER A 497 20.44 -44.81 28.46
N GLU A 498 20.80 -45.40 29.61
CA GLU A 498 20.41 -44.88 30.92
C GLU A 498 20.88 -43.43 31.16
N LEU A 499 22.11 -43.11 30.75
CA LEU A 499 22.66 -41.76 30.82
C LEU A 499 21.87 -40.77 29.97
N GLU A 500 21.56 -41.14 28.71
CA GLU A 500 20.77 -40.31 27.79
C GLU A 500 19.33 -40.10 28.27
N ARG A 501 18.74 -41.06 28.99
CA ARG A 501 17.42 -40.91 29.60
C ARG A 501 17.43 -39.86 30.71
N ILE A 502 18.45 -39.87 31.57
CA ILE A 502 18.61 -38.90 32.65
C ILE A 502 18.82 -37.50 32.07
N ASP A 503 19.70 -37.36 31.07
CA ASP A 503 19.93 -36.09 30.40
C ASP A 503 18.67 -35.58 29.67
N SER A 504 17.93 -36.48 29.02
CA SER A 504 16.70 -36.14 28.32
C SER A 504 15.59 -35.69 29.27
N PHE A 505 15.53 -36.22 30.50
CA PHE A 505 14.51 -35.84 31.49
C PHE A 505 14.49 -34.34 31.73
N ASN A 506 15.65 -33.76 32.06
CA ASN A 506 15.76 -32.32 32.34
C ASN A 506 15.37 -31.45 31.12
N VAL A 507 15.70 -31.92 29.92
CA VAL A 507 15.40 -31.20 28.67
C VAL A 507 13.90 -31.27 28.34
N ILE A 508 13.29 -32.45 28.50
CA ILE A 508 11.85 -32.67 28.33
C ILE A 508 11.07 -31.81 29.33
N GLU A 509 11.42 -31.88 30.61
CA GLU A 509 10.81 -31.10 31.68
C GLU A 509 10.86 -29.60 31.37
N ARG A 510 12.02 -29.08 30.98
CA ARG A 510 12.20 -27.67 30.62
C ARG A 510 11.26 -27.23 29.49
N TYR A 511 11.11 -28.03 28.44
CA TYR A 511 10.22 -27.67 27.33
C TYR A 511 8.75 -27.81 27.70
N LEU A 512 8.36 -28.83 28.46
CA LEU A 512 6.97 -28.99 28.92
C LEU A 512 6.55 -27.82 29.82
N LEU A 513 7.40 -27.42 30.78
CA LEU A 513 7.16 -26.25 31.63
C LEU A 513 6.99 -24.97 30.82
N LYS A 514 7.86 -24.76 29.82
CA LYS A 514 7.78 -23.59 28.93
C LYS A 514 6.48 -23.55 28.13
N GLU A 515 5.98 -24.69 27.66
CA GLU A 515 4.69 -24.75 26.96
C GLU A 515 3.50 -24.53 27.90
N MET A 516 3.57 -25.04 29.14
CA MET A 516 2.53 -24.79 30.15
C MET A 516 2.41 -23.31 30.50
N GLU A 517 3.53 -22.59 30.63
CA GLU A 517 3.51 -21.13 30.84
C GLU A 517 2.84 -20.38 29.68
N VAL A 518 3.10 -20.79 28.43
CA VAL A 518 2.48 -20.16 27.26
C VAL A 518 0.97 -20.40 27.23
N ILE A 519 0.52 -21.62 27.55
CA ILE A 519 -0.91 -21.95 27.64
C ILE A 519 -1.58 -21.12 28.75
N PHE A 520 -0.93 -20.99 29.90
CA PHE A 520 -1.46 -20.21 31.02
C PHE A 520 -1.61 -18.72 30.68
N VAL A 521 -0.64 -18.13 29.98
CA VAL A 521 -0.73 -16.74 29.50
C VAL A 521 -1.83 -16.57 28.45
N LEU A 522 -2.01 -17.54 27.55
CA LEU A 522 -3.07 -17.51 26.53
C LEU A 522 -4.48 -17.72 27.11
N MET A 523 -4.63 -18.45 28.22
CA MET A 523 -5.94 -18.63 28.87
C MET A 523 -6.36 -17.44 29.77
N LEU A 524 -5.40 -16.60 30.18
CA LEU A 524 -5.64 -15.42 31.01
C LEU A 524 -5.76 -14.10 30.22
N SER A 525 -5.45 -14.14 28.93
CA SER A 525 -5.57 -13.00 28.00
C SER A 525 -6.85 -13.13 27.18
#